data_AF-A0A2T4DDP4-F1
#
_entry.id   AF-A0A2T4DDP4-F1
#
_cell.length_a   1.000
_cell.length_b   1.000
_cell.length_c   1.000
_cell.angle_alpha   90.00
_cell.angle_beta   90.00
_cell.angle_gamma   90.00
#
_symmetry.space_group_name_H-M   'P 1'
#
loop_
_entity.id
_entity.type
_entity.pdbx_description
1 polymer ?
#
loop_
_entity_poly.entity_id
_entity_poly.type
_entity_poly.pdbx_seq_one_letter_code
_entity_poly.pdbx_strand_id
1 'polypeptide(L)'
;LPLAVLAVLSTFVGAMLYPHLGGLFPVAPGERTDAGHTLLQLLASGTVIAGLAVAGWLFVKRRDWLREQVSGGPGAFLWTLWHRAWGFDALYDRLLVRPWQLLVRMLRHDLINLTINLVAVLARLLNSGLVRAQNGRTRSYATAMIVGATLILLALAIGPGGVA
;
A
#
# COMPACT_ATOMS: atom_id res chain seq x y z
N LEU A 1 20.11 -9.85 -33.90
CA LEU A 1 19.71 -8.61 -34.60
C LEU A 1 19.45 -7.45 -33.62
N PRO A 2 18.54 -7.52 -32.63
CA PRO A 2 18.24 -6.37 -31.77
C PRO A 2 19.43 -5.82 -30.96
N LEU A 3 20.22 -6.70 -30.35
CA LEU A 3 21.41 -6.28 -29.58
C LEU A 3 22.50 -5.62 -30.45
N ALA A 4 22.68 -6.09 -31.68
CA ALA A 4 23.67 -5.50 -32.60
C ALA A 4 23.25 -4.09 -33.02
N VAL A 5 21.96 -3.89 -33.30
CA VAL A 5 21.39 -2.57 -33.59
C VAL A 5 21.56 -1.63 -32.39
N LEU A 6 21.23 -2.09 -31.18
CA LEU A 6 21.41 -1.30 -29.95
C LEU A 6 22.89 -0.98 -29.67
N ALA A 7 23.80 -1.92 -29.92
CA ALA A 7 25.23 -1.70 -29.75
C ALA A 7 25.76 -0.61 -30.68
N VAL A 8 25.38 -0.65 -31.98
CA VAL A 8 25.76 0.38 -32.96
C VAL A 8 25.19 1.74 -32.53
N LEU A 9 23.90 1.79 -32.15
CA LEU A 9 23.26 3.01 -31.70
C LEU A 9 23.80 3.54 -30.35
N SER A 10 24.43 2.72 -29.52
CA SER A 10 25.05 3.17 -28.26
C SER A 10 26.43 3.85 -28.45
N THR A 11 26.95 3.89 -29.67
CA THR A 11 28.24 4.55 -29.99
C THR A 11 28.04 6.00 -30.46
N PHE A 12 29.06 6.60 -31.08
CA PHE A 12 28.97 7.91 -31.72
C PHE A 12 27.86 7.98 -32.79
N VAL A 13 27.49 6.84 -33.40
CA VAL A 13 26.40 6.77 -34.40
C VAL A 13 25.07 7.21 -33.78
N GLY A 14 24.81 6.85 -32.52
CA GLY A 14 23.64 7.32 -31.77
C GLY A 14 23.62 8.82 -31.56
N ALA A 15 24.79 9.43 -31.31
CA ALA A 15 24.90 10.87 -31.10
C ALA A 15 24.60 11.68 -32.37
N MET A 16 24.71 11.07 -33.56
CA MET A 16 24.31 11.72 -34.82
C MET A 16 22.79 11.82 -34.99
N LEU A 17 22.01 11.02 -34.25
CA LEU A 17 20.55 11.12 -34.20
C LEU A 17 20.15 12.26 -33.24
N TYR A 18 20.33 13.50 -33.68
CA TYR A 18 19.89 14.67 -32.92
C TYR A 18 18.39 14.93 -33.19
N PRO A 19 17.50 14.81 -32.19
CA PRO A 19 16.11 15.23 -32.35
C PRO A 19 16.11 16.76 -32.39
N HIS A 20 15.68 17.34 -33.51
CA HIS A 20 15.71 18.78 -33.79
C HIS A 20 14.65 19.52 -32.94
N LEU A 21 14.86 19.55 -31.63
CA LEU A 21 13.90 20.08 -30.64
C LEU A 21 14.10 21.57 -30.33
N GLY A 22 15.09 22.22 -30.96
CA GLY A 22 15.45 23.62 -30.68
C GLY A 22 14.34 24.64 -30.97
N GLY A 23 13.33 24.29 -31.76
CA GLY A 23 12.18 25.17 -32.01
C GLY A 23 11.05 25.08 -30.98
N LEU A 24 11.06 24.09 -30.09
CA LEU A 24 9.97 23.82 -29.14
C LEU A 24 10.27 24.24 -27.70
N PHE A 25 11.55 24.44 -27.37
CA PHE A 25 11.99 24.77 -26.01
C PHE A 25 12.62 26.16 -25.94
N PRO A 26 12.49 26.86 -24.81
CA PRO A 26 13.24 28.10 -24.58
C PRO A 26 14.74 27.81 -24.58
N VAL A 27 15.51 28.79 -25.10
CA VAL A 27 16.99 28.83 -25.09
C VAL A 27 17.50 28.44 -23.70
N ALA A 28 18.39 27.44 -23.64
CA ALA A 28 18.85 26.91 -22.37
C ALA A 28 19.68 27.97 -21.60
N PRO A 29 19.55 28.06 -20.27
CA PRO A 29 20.41 28.93 -19.46
C PRO A 29 21.87 28.49 -19.62
N GLY A 30 22.70 29.29 -20.31
CA GLY A 30 24.13 29.01 -20.51
C GLY A 30 24.59 28.85 -21.96
N GLU A 31 23.69 28.86 -22.95
CA GLU A 31 24.06 28.78 -24.39
C GLU A 31 24.94 29.94 -24.90
N ARG A 32 25.06 31.02 -24.12
CA ARG A 32 25.87 32.21 -24.46
C ARG A 32 27.19 32.31 -23.70
N THR A 33 27.51 31.34 -22.85
CA THR A 33 28.73 31.36 -22.03
C THR A 33 29.73 30.32 -22.51
N ASP A 34 30.64 30.71 -23.41
CA ASP A 34 31.77 29.86 -23.85
C ASP A 34 32.79 29.57 -22.73
N ALA A 35 32.72 30.32 -21.63
CA ALA A 35 33.63 30.20 -20.50
C ALA A 35 33.31 28.93 -19.67
N GLY A 36 34.19 27.93 -19.77
CA GLY A 36 34.19 26.75 -18.89
C GLY A 36 33.72 25.46 -19.54
N HIS A 37 33.20 25.47 -20.78
CA HIS A 37 32.79 24.25 -21.50
C HIS A 37 33.95 23.25 -21.64
N THR A 38 35.12 23.71 -22.06
CA THR A 38 36.31 22.84 -22.23
C THR A 38 36.79 22.27 -20.90
N LEU A 39 36.79 23.07 -19.84
CA LEU A 39 37.23 22.64 -18.51
C LEU A 39 36.23 21.64 -17.91
N LEU A 40 34.93 21.88 -18.03
CA LEU A 40 33.88 20.96 -17.59
C LEU A 40 33.94 19.63 -18.38
N GLN A 41 34.16 19.70 -19.69
CA GLN A 41 34.32 18.51 -20.52
C GLN A 41 35.56 17.70 -20.13
N LEU A 42 36.68 18.36 -19.85
CA LEU A 42 37.91 17.72 -19.39
C LEU A 42 37.72 17.07 -18.00
N LEU A 43 37.08 17.78 -17.07
CA LEU A 43 36.78 17.24 -15.74
C LEU A 43 35.80 16.07 -15.80
N ALA A 44 34.75 16.17 -16.62
CA ALA A 44 33.77 15.10 -16.79
C ALA A 44 34.42 13.84 -17.40
N SER A 45 35.14 14.00 -18.52
CA SER A 45 35.85 12.89 -19.16
C SER A 45 36.92 12.29 -18.25
N GLY A 46 37.69 13.14 -17.56
CA GLY A 46 38.68 12.72 -16.56
C GLY A 46 38.07 11.93 -15.41
N THR A 47 36.91 12.36 -14.89
CA THR A 47 36.19 11.66 -13.82
C THR A 47 35.72 10.27 -14.27
N VAL A 48 35.23 10.15 -15.51
CA VAL A 48 34.81 8.86 -16.08
C VAL A 48 36.00 7.90 -16.21
N ILE A 49 37.13 8.37 -16.77
CA ILE A 49 38.33 7.55 -16.93
C ILE A 49 38.89 7.14 -15.57
N ALA A 50 38.98 8.07 -14.62
CA ALA A 50 39.45 7.79 -13.26
C ALA A 50 38.54 6.78 -12.55
N GLY A 51 37.22 6.95 -12.65
CA GLY A 51 36.24 6.02 -12.08
C GLY A 51 36.38 4.61 -12.67
N LEU A 52 36.55 4.50 -13.99
CA LEU A 52 36.76 3.22 -14.66
C LEU A 52 38.08 2.55 -14.23
N ALA A 53 39.16 3.33 -14.13
CA ALA A 53 40.46 2.83 -13.68
C ALA A 53 40.41 2.33 -12.23
N VAL A 54 39.78 3.09 -11.33
CA VAL A 54 39.58 2.70 -9.93
C VAL A 54 38.70 1.45 -9.84
N ALA A 55 37.60 1.38 -10.59
CA ALA A 55 36.76 0.19 -10.64
C ALA A 55 37.53 -1.03 -11.15
N GLY A 56 38.26 -0.90 -12.26
CA GLY A 56 39.10 -1.97 -12.79
C GLY A 56 40.14 -2.46 -11.77
N TRP A 57 40.82 -1.54 -11.09
CA TRP A 57 41.80 -1.88 -10.07
C TRP A 57 41.18 -2.60 -8.86
N LEU A 58 40.07 -2.09 -8.33
CA LEU A 58 39.37 -2.68 -7.17
C LEU A 58 38.81 -4.07 -7.50
N PHE A 59 38.11 -4.21 -8.62
CA PHE A 59 37.40 -5.45 -8.96
C PHE A 59 38.29 -6.52 -9.61
N VAL A 60 39.36 -6.16 -10.33
CA VAL A 60 40.27 -7.13 -10.96
C VAL A 60 41.42 -7.50 -10.03
N LYS A 61 42.08 -6.53 -9.40
CA LYS A 61 43.34 -6.75 -8.66
C LYS A 61 43.14 -6.90 -7.15
N ARG A 62 42.16 -6.21 -6.56
CA ARG A 62 41.95 -6.16 -5.09
C ARG A 62 40.58 -6.68 -4.63
N ARG A 63 40.01 -7.62 -5.37
CA ARG A 63 38.68 -8.19 -5.07
C ARG A 63 38.55 -8.75 -3.65
N ASP A 64 39.58 -9.41 -3.14
CA ASP A 64 39.53 -10.07 -1.82
C ASP A 64 39.65 -9.04 -0.69
N TRP A 65 40.50 -8.03 -0.87
CA TRP A 65 40.57 -6.87 0.02
C TRP A 65 39.25 -6.08 0.06
N LEU A 66 38.63 -5.83 -1.11
CA LEU A 66 37.34 -5.17 -1.20
C LEU A 66 36.25 -5.99 -0.47
N ARG A 67 36.26 -7.31 -0.65
CA ARG A 67 35.30 -8.21 0.04
C ARG A 67 35.47 -8.14 1.55
N GLU A 68 36.71 -8.12 2.06
CA GLU A 68 36.99 -8.00 3.49
C GLU A 68 36.51 -6.65 4.04
N GLN A 69 36.74 -5.54 3.33
CA GLN A 69 36.27 -4.21 3.74
C GLN A 69 34.73 -4.07 3.72
N VAL A 70 34.05 -4.76 2.80
CA VAL A 70 32.57 -4.76 2.74
C VAL A 70 31.97 -5.80 3.69
N SER A 71 32.77 -6.73 4.22
CA SER A 71 32.27 -7.76 5.14
C SER A 71 31.94 -7.24 6.54
N GLY A 72 32.50 -6.09 6.95
CA GLY A 72 32.29 -5.52 8.27
C GLY A 72 32.25 -3.98 8.27
N GLY A 73 31.65 -3.41 9.30
CA GLY A 73 31.67 -1.96 9.54
C GLY A 73 30.71 -1.14 8.64
N PRO A 74 30.98 0.16 8.47
CA PRO A 74 30.10 1.09 7.76
C PRO A 74 29.86 0.75 6.28
N GLY A 75 30.85 0.13 5.62
CA GLY A 75 30.76 -0.29 4.22
C GLY A 75 29.69 -1.37 4.01
N ALA A 76 29.61 -2.33 4.94
CA ALA A 76 28.57 -3.35 4.94
C ALA A 76 27.18 -2.73 5.10
N PHE A 77 27.03 -1.76 6.02
CA PHE A 77 25.77 -1.06 6.23
C PHE A 77 25.30 -0.29 4.99
N LEU A 78 26.19 0.52 4.39
CA LEU A 78 25.88 1.26 3.16
C LEU A 78 25.53 0.31 2.00
N TRP A 79 26.27 -0.79 1.87
CA TRP A 79 25.95 -1.83 0.90
C TRP A 79 24.55 -2.40 1.14
N THR A 80 24.20 -2.77 2.38
CA THR A 80 22.84 -3.28 2.68
C THR A 80 21.74 -2.25 2.39
N LEU A 81 22.00 -0.97 2.67
CA LEU A 81 21.05 0.11 2.43
C LEU A 81 20.80 0.31 0.94
N TRP A 82 21.87 0.45 0.15
CA TRP A 82 21.76 0.60 -1.31
C TRP A 82 21.24 -0.67 -1.98
N HIS A 83 21.64 -1.85 -1.53
CA HIS A 83 21.17 -3.13 -2.07
C HIS A 83 19.67 -3.35 -1.83
N ARG A 84 19.11 -2.81 -0.74
CA ARG A 84 17.67 -2.84 -0.45
C ARG A 84 16.90 -1.66 -1.05
N ALA A 85 17.43 -1.00 -2.08
CA ALA A 85 16.83 0.20 -2.67
C ALA A 85 16.49 1.26 -1.60
N TRP A 86 17.42 1.53 -0.69
CA TRP A 86 17.25 2.42 0.47
C TRP A 86 16.20 1.97 1.50
N GLY A 87 15.68 0.75 1.38
CA GLY A 87 14.56 0.25 2.18
C GLY A 87 13.20 0.75 1.70
N PHE A 88 13.12 1.39 0.52
CA PHE A 88 11.88 1.94 0.00
C PHE A 88 10.84 0.85 -0.29
N ASP A 89 11.27 -0.32 -0.75
CA ASP A 89 10.39 -1.47 -0.97
C ASP A 89 9.68 -1.90 0.32
N ALA A 90 10.41 -1.95 1.44
CA ALA A 90 9.85 -2.30 2.74
C ALA A 90 8.92 -1.21 3.28
N LEU A 91 9.24 0.06 3.03
CA LEU A 91 8.39 1.19 3.38
C LEU A 91 7.08 1.14 2.59
N TYR A 92 7.15 0.91 1.28
CA TYR A 92 5.98 0.79 0.40
C TYR A 92 5.10 -0.40 0.81
N ASP A 93 5.69 -1.57 1.03
CA ASP A 93 4.96 -2.76 1.48
C ASP A 93 4.21 -2.48 2.78
N ARG A 94 4.87 -1.84 3.75
CA ARG A 94 4.29 -1.61 5.08
C ARG A 94 3.27 -0.47 5.11
N LEU A 95 3.48 0.59 4.33
CA LEU A 95 2.66 1.80 4.34
C LEU A 95 1.45 1.71 3.40
N LEU A 96 1.56 0.98 2.29
CA LEU A 96 0.52 0.94 1.26
C LEU A 96 -0.04 -0.46 1.05
N VAL A 97 0.83 -1.46 0.81
CA VAL A 97 0.38 -2.80 0.42
C VAL A 97 -0.35 -3.51 1.57
N ARG A 98 0.27 -3.61 2.74
CA ARG A 98 -0.32 -4.28 3.91
C ARG A 98 -1.63 -3.66 4.37
N PRO A 99 -1.76 -2.33 4.56
CA PRO A 99 -3.03 -1.75 4.97
C PRO A 99 -4.11 -1.95 3.92
N TRP A 100 -3.78 -1.86 2.63
CA TRP A 100 -4.73 -2.17 1.56
C TRP A 100 -5.21 -3.63 1.63
N GLN A 101 -4.29 -4.58 1.75
CA GLN A 101 -4.66 -6.00 1.89
C GLN A 101 -5.48 -6.26 3.17
N LEU A 102 -5.20 -5.56 4.26
CA LEU A 102 -5.98 -5.66 5.49
C LEU A 102 -7.42 -5.20 5.25
N LEU A 103 -7.61 -4.04 4.61
CA LEU A 103 -8.93 -3.52 4.25
C LEU A 103 -9.70 -4.51 3.38
N VAL A 104 -9.06 -5.07 2.35
CA VAL A 104 -9.66 -6.09 1.49
C VAL A 104 -10.06 -7.35 2.29
N ARG A 105 -9.21 -7.82 3.21
CA ARG A 105 -9.52 -8.98 4.06
C ARG A 105 -10.67 -8.71 5.02
N MET A 106 -10.75 -7.50 5.57
CA MET A 106 -11.86 -7.09 6.45
C MET A 106 -13.18 -7.04 5.67
N LEU A 107 -13.16 -6.48 4.46
CA LEU A 107 -14.34 -6.36 3.60
C LEU A 107 -14.75 -7.68 2.93
N ARG A 108 -13.92 -8.73 3.02
CA ARG A 108 -14.28 -10.08 2.54
C ARG A 108 -15.51 -10.63 3.24
N HIS A 109 -15.72 -10.28 4.51
CA HIS A 109 -16.98 -10.54 5.19
C HIS A 109 -17.91 -9.39 4.86
N ASP A 110 -18.89 -9.66 4.01
CA ASP A 110 -19.90 -8.67 3.63
C ASP A 110 -20.71 -8.27 4.88
N LEU A 111 -20.38 -7.11 5.44
CA LEU A 111 -21.01 -6.53 6.62
C LEU A 111 -22.51 -6.31 6.39
N ILE A 112 -22.91 -6.01 5.15
CA ILE A 112 -24.31 -5.81 4.78
C ILE A 112 -25.04 -7.15 4.86
N ASN A 113 -24.47 -8.20 4.25
CA ASN A 113 -25.03 -9.55 4.35
C ASN A 113 -25.12 -10.04 5.80
N LEU A 114 -24.13 -9.74 6.64
CA LEU A 114 -24.17 -10.10 8.06
C LEU A 114 -25.30 -9.39 8.80
N THR A 115 -25.51 -8.10 8.53
CA THR A 115 -26.57 -7.30 9.14
C THR A 115 -27.97 -7.81 8.75
N ILE A 116 -28.18 -8.12 7.47
CA ILE A 116 -29.44 -8.68 6.99
C ILE A 116 -29.70 -10.06 7.62
N ASN A 117 -28.67 -10.92 7.68
CA ASN A 117 -28.79 -12.24 8.29
C ASN A 117 -29.09 -12.16 9.80
N LEU A 118 -28.56 -11.16 10.50
CA LEU A 118 -28.86 -10.95 11.93
C LEU A 118 -30.37 -10.74 12.15
N VAL A 119 -31.02 -9.93 11.31
CA VAL A 119 -32.47 -9.71 11.39
C VAL A 119 -33.24 -11.01 11.17
N ALA A 120 -32.82 -11.81 10.17
CA ALA A 120 -33.43 -13.11 9.91
C ALA A 120 -33.27 -14.10 11.09
N VAL A 121 -32.10 -14.11 11.74
CA VAL A 121 -31.83 -14.93 12.92
C VAL A 121 -32.69 -14.49 14.10
N LEU A 122 -32.82 -13.17 14.35
CA LEU A 122 -33.68 -12.63 15.40
C LEU A 122 -35.14 -13.01 15.18
N ALA A 123 -35.65 -12.88 13.95
CA ALA A 123 -37.02 -13.29 13.62
C ALA A 123 -37.24 -14.79 13.88
N ARG A 124 -36.29 -15.65 13.50
CA ARG A 124 -36.35 -17.10 13.76
C ARG A 124 -36.32 -17.42 15.24
N LEU A 125 -35.50 -16.72 16.03
CA LEU A 125 -35.42 -16.88 17.48
C LEU A 125 -36.75 -16.49 18.16
N LEU A 126 -37.29 -15.32 17.82
CA LEU A 126 -38.58 -14.85 18.34
C LEU A 126 -39.70 -15.82 17.98
N ASN A 127 -39.78 -16.25 16.72
CA ASN A 127 -40.77 -17.24 16.28
C ASN A 127 -40.63 -18.56 17.06
N SER A 128 -39.41 -19.06 17.24
CA SER A 128 -39.15 -20.28 18.00
C SER A 128 -39.50 -20.14 19.49
N GLY A 129 -39.43 -18.93 20.05
CA GLY A 129 -39.88 -18.63 21.40
C GLY A 129 -41.41 -18.62 21.49
N LEU A 130 -42.09 -17.94 20.56
CA LEU A 130 -43.56 -17.90 20.51
C LEU A 130 -44.16 -19.30 20.32
N VAL A 131 -43.60 -20.12 19.42
CA VAL A 131 -44.06 -21.49 19.21
C VAL A 131 -43.95 -22.32 20.50
N ARG A 132 -42.86 -22.16 21.27
CA ARG A 132 -42.70 -22.86 22.57
C ARG A 132 -43.69 -22.38 23.63
N ALA A 133 -44.12 -21.12 23.58
CA ALA A 133 -45.13 -20.59 24.49
C ALA A 133 -46.51 -21.23 24.24
N GLN A 134 -46.78 -21.71 23.02
CA GLN A 134 -48.00 -22.43 22.68
C GLN A 134 -47.87 -23.93 22.96
N ASN A 135 -48.02 -24.31 24.23
CA ASN A 135 -47.86 -25.69 24.70
C ASN A 135 -49.20 -26.47 24.84
N GLY A 136 -50.33 -25.88 24.41
CA GLY A 136 -51.65 -26.52 24.43
C GLY A 136 -52.25 -26.74 25.84
N ARG A 137 -51.59 -26.28 26.90
CA ARG A 137 -52.05 -26.46 28.29
C ARG A 137 -52.97 -25.30 28.69
N THR A 138 -54.23 -25.60 29.01
CA THR A 138 -55.25 -24.61 29.43
C THR A 138 -54.78 -23.70 30.57
N ARG A 139 -54.01 -24.23 31.54
CA ARG A 139 -53.43 -23.46 32.66
C ARG A 139 -52.48 -22.35 32.17
N SER A 140 -51.68 -22.61 31.13
CA SER A 140 -50.74 -21.62 30.58
C SER A 140 -51.48 -20.45 29.93
N TYR A 141 -52.60 -20.72 29.27
CA TYR A 141 -53.46 -19.68 28.68
C TYR A 141 -54.14 -18.83 29.76
N ALA A 142 -54.65 -19.46 30.83
CA ALA A 142 -55.23 -18.72 31.95
C ALA A 142 -54.21 -17.79 32.62
N THR A 143 -52.98 -18.27 32.86
CA THR A 143 -51.90 -17.43 33.39
C THR A 143 -51.55 -16.29 32.45
N ALA A 144 -51.46 -16.54 31.13
CA ALA A 144 -51.20 -15.50 30.13
C ALA A 144 -52.30 -14.42 30.09
N MET A 145 -53.58 -14.81 30.18
CA MET A 145 -54.71 -13.88 30.26
C MET A 145 -54.64 -13.01 31.51
N ILE A 146 -54.41 -13.60 32.68
CA ILE A 146 -54.32 -12.85 33.94
C ILE A 146 -53.18 -11.84 33.87
N VAL A 147 -51.98 -12.27 33.46
CA VAL A 147 -50.82 -11.38 33.30
C VAL A 147 -51.10 -10.27 32.30
N GLY A 148 -51.70 -10.59 31.15
CA GLY A 148 -52.06 -9.60 30.13
C GLY A 148 -53.07 -8.57 30.64
N ALA A 149 -54.13 -9.01 31.33
CA ALA A 149 -55.13 -8.13 31.92
C ALA A 149 -54.51 -7.22 33.00
N THR A 150 -53.68 -7.77 33.89
CA THR A 150 -52.97 -6.98 34.90
C THR A 150 -52.04 -5.95 34.27
N LEU A 151 -51.29 -6.31 33.22
CA LEU A 151 -50.41 -5.37 32.52
C LEU A 151 -51.19 -4.25 31.82
N ILE A 152 -52.32 -4.55 31.18
CA ILE A 152 -53.19 -3.54 30.56
C ILE A 152 -53.73 -2.57 31.62
N LEU A 153 -54.25 -3.11 32.74
CA LEU A 153 -54.76 -2.29 33.84
C LEU A 153 -53.66 -1.42 34.46
N LEU A 154 -52.46 -1.97 34.64
CA LEU A 154 -51.30 -1.24 35.15
C LEU A 154 -50.83 -0.15 34.18
N ALA A 155 -50.74 -0.46 32.89
CA ALA A 155 -50.37 0.51 31.85
C ALA A 155 -51.40 1.64 31.75
N LEU A 156 -52.68 1.35 31.91
CA LEU A 156 -53.74 2.36 31.94
C LEU A 156 -53.68 3.20 33.21
N ALA A 157 -53.39 2.60 34.37
CA ALA A 157 -53.26 3.31 35.64
C ALA A 157 -52.03 4.23 35.70
N ILE A 158 -50.97 3.91 34.96
CA ILE A 158 -49.70 4.68 34.93
C ILE A 158 -49.64 5.63 33.71
N GLY A 159 -50.41 5.38 32.66
CA GLY A 159 -50.47 6.22 31.46
C GLY A 159 -50.99 7.64 31.76
N PRO A 160 -50.49 8.70 31.10
CA PRO A 160 -50.85 10.10 31.37
C PRO A 160 -52.24 10.45 30.81
N GLY A 161 -53.28 9.83 31.33
CA GLY A 161 -54.67 10.02 30.93
C GLY A 161 -55.59 10.13 32.15
N GLY A 162 -55.37 11.16 32.97
CA GLY A 162 -56.15 11.40 34.19
C GLY A 162 -55.91 12.77 34.83
N VAL A 163 -55.92 13.85 34.05
CA VAL A 163 -56.23 15.21 34.53
C VAL A 163 -56.89 15.99 33.39
N ALA A 164 -58.22 15.97 33.41
CA ALA A 164 -59.11 17.02 32.94
C ALA A 164 -60.45 16.81 33.65
#